data_AF-A0A950UAW1-F1
#
_entry.id   AF-A0A950UAW1-F1
#
_cell.length_a   1.000
_cell.length_b   1.000
_cell.length_c   1.000
_cell.angle_alpha   90.00
_cell.angle_beta   90.00
_cell.angle_gamma   90.00
#
_symmetry.space_group_name_H-M   'P 1'
#
loop_
_entity.id
_entity.type
_entity.pdbx_description
1 polymer ?
#
loop_
_entity_poly.entity_id
_entity_poly.type
_entity_poly.pdbx_seq_one_letter_code
_entity_poly.pdbx_strand_id
1 'polypeptide(L)'
;QNPRLHRDVLGTSVRWSDVYPDEYPQQWIDVTGLRGRFAFVMIADPRDALQESNKDNNASMTYIELPSGRIIGHGVGLPAP
;
A
#
# COMPACT_ATOMS: atom_id res chain seq x y z
N GLN A 1 21.85 10.60 -13.01
CA GLN A 1 20.76 11.35 -13.67
C GLN A 1 21.31 12.63 -14.25
N ASN A 2 20.97 12.96 -15.51
CA ASN A 2 21.23 14.29 -16.08
C ASN A 2 20.00 15.16 -15.79
N PRO A 3 20.09 16.15 -14.89
CA PRO A 3 18.92 16.88 -14.40
C PRO A 3 18.32 17.88 -15.41
N ARG A 4 18.76 17.89 -16.67
CA ARG A 4 18.45 18.97 -17.64
C ARG A 4 17.64 18.59 -18.87
N LEU A 5 17.34 17.31 -19.10
CA LEU A 5 16.52 16.86 -20.22
C LEU A 5 15.77 15.59 -19.81
N HIS A 6 14.58 15.76 -19.24
CA HIS A 6 13.41 14.87 -19.40
C HIS A 6 12.25 15.49 -18.59
N ARG A 7 11.21 15.97 -19.29
CA ARG A 7 9.93 16.31 -18.65
C ARG A 7 9.07 15.05 -18.73
N ASP A 8 9.42 14.06 -17.93
CA ASP A 8 8.63 12.84 -17.84
C ASP A 8 7.27 13.17 -17.22
N VAL A 9 6.22 12.63 -17.83
CA VAL A 9 4.88 12.68 -17.25
C VAL A 9 4.68 11.36 -16.51
N LEU A 10 4.52 11.44 -15.19
CA LEU A 10 4.26 10.28 -14.34
C LEU A 10 2.75 10.11 -14.16
N GLY A 11 2.30 8.86 -14.14
CA GLY A 11 0.91 8.49 -13.89
C GLY A 11 0.62 7.05 -14.29
N THR A 12 -0.52 6.54 -13.82
CA THR A 12 -0.97 5.19 -14.12
C THR A 12 -2.08 5.27 -15.18
N SER A 13 -1.88 4.60 -16.32
CA SER A 13 -2.91 4.52 -17.36
C SER A 13 -4.15 3.76 -16.86
N VAL A 14 -5.33 4.10 -17.38
CA VAL A 14 -6.57 3.36 -17.08
C VAL A 14 -6.38 1.87 -17.39
N ARG A 15 -6.72 1.01 -16.42
CA ARG A 15 -6.53 -0.46 -16.43
C ARG A 15 -5.10 -0.97 -16.31
N TRP A 16 -4.12 -0.09 -16.07
CA TRP A 16 -2.76 -0.49 -15.69
C TRP A 16 -2.58 -0.45 -14.17
N SER A 17 -1.57 -1.18 -13.68
CA SER A 17 -1.15 -1.16 -12.28
C SER A 17 0.31 -0.73 -12.20
N ASP A 18 0.63 0.08 -11.18
CA ASP A 18 2.00 0.41 -10.82
C ASP A 18 2.42 -0.49 -9.65
N VAL A 19 3.30 -1.45 -9.91
CA VAL A 19 3.63 -2.55 -8.99
C VAL A 19 4.99 -2.29 -8.35
N TYR A 20 5.03 -2.34 -7.02
CA TYR A 20 6.26 -2.21 -6.23
C TYR A 20 6.58 -3.57 -5.57
N PRO A 21 7.53 -4.34 -6.12
CA PRO A 21 7.96 -5.63 -5.57
C PRO A 21 8.49 -5.52 -4.13
N ASP A 22 8.47 -6.63 -3.39
CA ASP A 22 8.92 -6.67 -1.98
C ASP A 22 10.44 -6.49 -1.83
N GLU A 23 11.22 -6.73 -2.89
CA GLU A 23 12.67 -6.49 -2.87
C GLU A 23 13.02 -5.00 -3.03
N TYR A 24 12.05 -4.13 -3.30
CA TYR A 24 12.31 -2.70 -3.42
C TYR A 24 12.69 -2.10 -2.06
N PRO A 25 13.65 -1.16 -2.04
CA PRO A 25 13.96 -0.44 -0.83
C PRO A 25 12.71 0.18 -0.21
N GLN A 26 12.56 0.02 1.11
CA GLN A 26 11.44 0.56 1.91
C GLN A 26 10.08 -0.11 1.71
N GLN A 27 9.99 -1.21 0.95
CA GLN A 27 8.75 -2.02 0.86
C GLN A 27 8.59 -2.94 2.08
N TRP A 28 8.71 -2.39 3.29
CA TRP A 28 8.60 -3.13 4.55
C TRP A 28 8.19 -2.21 5.70
N ILE A 29 7.66 -2.83 6.76
CA ILE A 29 7.42 -2.17 8.06
C ILE A 29 8.23 -2.92 9.11
N ASP A 30 8.96 -2.18 9.95
CA ASP A 30 9.66 -2.79 11.07
C ASP A 30 8.64 -3.18 12.15
N VAL A 31 8.53 -4.48 12.39
CA VAL A 31 7.65 -5.07 13.41
C VAL A 31 8.43 -5.64 14.59
N THR A 32 9.72 -5.30 14.71
CA THR A 32 10.59 -5.78 15.78
C THR A 32 9.99 -5.52 17.15
N GLY A 33 9.89 -6.58 17.95
CA GLY A 33 9.34 -6.52 19.31
C GLY A 33 7.82 -6.63 19.42
N LEU A 34 7.07 -6.60 18.31
CA LEU A 34 5.61 -6.75 18.34
C LEU A 34 5.19 -8.21 18.54
N ARG A 35 4.15 -8.43 19.36
CA ARG A 35 3.59 -9.75 19.67
C ARG A 35 2.07 -9.65 19.80
N GLY A 36 1.35 -10.58 19.19
CA GLY A 36 -0.11 -10.61 19.21
C GLY A 36 -0.72 -10.51 17.81
N ARG A 37 -2.01 -10.17 17.75
CA ARG A 37 -2.79 -10.07 16.51
C ARG A 37 -2.90 -8.61 16.08
N PHE A 38 -2.57 -8.35 14.82
CA PHE A 38 -2.59 -7.02 14.23
C PHE A 38 -3.33 -7.04 12.89
N ALA A 39 -3.85 -5.90 12.49
CA ALA A 39 -4.24 -5.64 11.11
C ALA A 39 -3.09 -4.88 10.44
N PHE A 40 -2.51 -5.48 9.39
CA PHE A 40 -1.68 -4.75 8.42
C PHE A 40 -2.63 -4.05 7.46
N VAL A 41 -2.59 -2.71 7.43
CA VAL A 41 -3.49 -1.88 6.61
C VAL A 41 -2.67 -1.11 5.58
N MET A 42 -3.06 -1.21 4.31
CA MET A 42 -2.49 -0.43 3.22
C MET A 42 -3.56 0.51 2.68
N ILE A 43 -3.25 1.81 2.62
CA ILE A 43 -4.16 2.87 2.18
C ILE A 43 -3.51 3.61 1.01
N ALA A 44 -4.13 3.56 -0.16
CA ALA A 44 -3.76 4.39 -1.31
C ALA A 44 -4.29 5.82 -1.15
N ASP A 45 -3.51 6.81 -1.58
CA ASP A 45 -3.83 8.24 -1.47
C ASP A 45 -4.41 8.68 -0.10
N PRO A 46 -3.72 8.43 1.03
CA PRO A 46 -4.28 8.66 2.36
C PRO A 46 -4.52 10.14 2.70
N ARG A 47 -4.09 11.07 1.84
CA ARG A 47 -4.28 12.52 2.02
C ARG A 47 -5.30 13.10 1.05
N ASP A 48 -5.98 12.25 0.28
CA ASP A 48 -6.98 12.64 -0.71
C ASP A 48 -6.46 13.67 -1.72
N ALA A 49 -5.24 13.46 -2.21
CA ALA A 49 -4.57 14.39 -3.12
C ALA A 49 -5.01 14.21 -4.58
N LEU A 50 -5.62 13.08 -4.93
CA LEU A 50 -6.07 12.73 -6.27
C LEU A 50 -7.59 12.67 -6.34
N GLN A 51 -8.16 13.13 -7.46
CA GLN A 51 -9.59 12.95 -7.72
C GLN A 51 -9.84 11.55 -8.27
N GLU A 52 -10.56 10.75 -7.50
CA GLU A 52 -10.95 9.38 -7.86
C GLU A 52 -12.46 9.27 -8.06
N SER A 53 -12.91 8.27 -8.81
CA SER A 53 -14.34 7.99 -9.02
C SER A 53 -14.97 7.23 -7.85
N ASN A 54 -14.16 6.56 -7.04
CA ASN A 54 -14.54 5.90 -5.81
C ASN A 54 -13.34 5.97 -4.85
N LYS A 55 -13.55 6.46 -3.63
CA LYS A 55 -12.53 6.57 -2.57
C LYS A 55 -12.73 5.53 -1.46
N ASP A 56 -13.85 4.81 -1.50
CA ASP A 56 -14.24 3.83 -0.48
C ASP A 56 -13.58 2.45 -0.71
N ASN A 57 -12.67 2.34 -1.68
CA ASN A 57 -11.94 1.11 -1.99
C ASN A 57 -10.42 1.28 -1.94
N ASN A 58 -9.92 2.38 -1.37
CA ASN A 58 -8.49 2.69 -1.29
C ASN A 58 -7.76 1.89 -0.21
N ALA A 59 -8.48 1.22 0.69
CA ALA A 59 -7.88 0.45 1.76
C ALA A 59 -7.99 -1.07 1.54
N SER A 60 -6.93 -1.77 1.95
CA SER A 60 -6.94 -3.22 2.18
C SER A 60 -6.36 -3.54 3.55
N MET A 61 -6.77 -4.67 4.12
CA MET A 61 -6.30 -5.15 5.42
C MET A 61 -5.97 -6.65 5.37
N THR A 62 -4.90 -7.03 6.07
CA THR A 62 -4.55 -8.42 6.33
C THR A 62 -4.37 -8.59 7.83
N TYR A 63 -5.13 -9.51 8.43
CA TYR A 63 -4.96 -9.87 9.82
C TYR A 63 -3.80 -10.85 9.96
N ILE A 64 -2.84 -10.53 10.83
CA ILE A 64 -1.62 -11.30 11.04
C ILE A 64 -1.39 -11.55 12.53
N GLU A 65 -0.74 -12.66 12.84
CA GLU A 65 -0.19 -12.96 14.17
C GLU A 65 1.33 -12.82 14.16
N LEU A 66 1.86 -11.99 15.06
CA LEU A 66 3.29 -11.75 15.21
C LEU A 66 3.83 -12.48 16.47
N PRO A 67 5.04 -13.05 16.42
CA PRO A 67 6.06 -12.88 15.38
C PRO A 67 6.02 -13.92 14.24
N SER A 68 5.06 -14.85 14.24
CA SER A 68 5.04 -15.95 13.26
C SER A 68 4.78 -15.48 11.82
N GLY A 69 4.22 -14.27 11.65
CA GLY A 69 3.75 -13.76 10.36
C GLY A 69 2.53 -14.51 9.84
N ARG A 70 1.88 -15.33 10.68
CA ARG A 70 0.75 -16.17 10.28
C ARG A 70 -0.43 -15.29 9.90
N ILE A 71 -0.86 -15.40 8.65
CA ILE A 71 -2.08 -14.75 8.16
C ILE A 71 -3.28 -15.49 8.76
N ILE A 72 -4.23 -14.73 9.30
CA ILE A 72 -5.46 -15.25 9.92
C ILE A 72 -6.73 -14.71 9.26
N GLY A 73 -6.62 -13.78 8.31
CA GLY A 73 -7.74 -13.25 7.52
C GLY A 73 -7.33 -12.07 6.63
N HIS A 74 -8.21 -11.65 5.71
CA HIS A 74 -8.01 -10.50 4.83
C HIS A 74 -9.32 -9.79 4.49
N GLY A 75 -9.24 -8.53 4.08
CA GLY A 75 -10.32 -7.73 3.52
C GLY A 75 -9.77 -6.70 2.52
N VAL A 76 -10.45 -6.48 1.40
CA VAL A 76 -10.00 -5.61 0.31
C VAL A 76 -11.12 -4.68 -0.13
N GLY A 77 -10.78 -3.52 -0.68
CA GLY A 77 -11.76 -2.54 -1.16
C GLY A 77 -12.64 -1.99 -0.04
N LEU A 78 -12.00 -1.68 1.09
CA LEU A 78 -12.67 -1.17 2.28
C LEU A 78 -12.51 0.35 2.35
N PRO A 79 -13.46 1.06 3.02
CA PRO A 79 -13.24 2.44 3.40
C PRO A 79 -11.99 2.56 4.27
N ALA A 80 -11.21 3.62 4.08
CA ALA A 80 -10.12 3.94 4.99
C ALA A 80 -10.69 4.18 6.42
N PRO A 81 -10.01 3.69 7.47
CA PRO A 81 -10.46 3.88 8.86
C PRO A 81 -10.40 5.33 9.34
#